data_AF-A0A2L0C9R2-F1
#
_entry.id   AF-A0A2L0C9R2-F1
#
_cell.length_a   1.000
_cell.length_b   1.000
_cell.length_c   1.000
_cell.angle_alpha   90.00
_cell.angle_beta   90.00
_cell.angle_gamma   90.00
#
_symmetry.space_group_name_H-M   'P 1'
#
loop_
_entity.id
_entity.type
_entity.pdbx_description
1 polymer ?
#
loop_
_entity_poly.entity_id
_entity_poly.type
_entity_poly.pdbx_seq_one_letter_code
_entity_poly.pdbx_strand_id
1 'polypeptide(L)'
;LNKPLDSPVYGFIFLFRWIEERRSRRKVVEQTDMFVRDEDVVNNIFFAQQMVPNSCATHALISILLNCANIHLGDTLSRLKQHTHGMSPENKGWAIGNTPELACAHNSHAMPQAKRRLDKGSGVSTGRFTGEAF
;
A
#
# COMPACT_ATOMS: atom_id res chain seq x y z
N LEU A 1 -20.07 13.54 0.34
CA LEU A 1 -19.39 14.84 0.17
C LEU A 1 -20.40 15.78 -0.47
N ASN A 2 -20.85 16.82 0.25
CA ASN A 2 -21.91 17.72 -0.25
C ASN A 2 -21.36 18.98 -0.94
N LYS A 3 -20.03 19.13 -1.00
CA LYS A 3 -19.35 20.19 -1.74
C LYS A 3 -18.57 19.58 -2.91
N PRO A 4 -18.64 20.18 -4.11
CA PRO A 4 -17.79 19.80 -5.22
C PRO A 4 -16.30 20.02 -4.87
N LEU A 5 -15.41 19.28 -5.53
CA LEU A 5 -13.97 19.43 -5.40
C LEU A 5 -13.49 20.32 -6.55
N ASP A 6 -12.82 21.43 -6.23
CA ASP A 6 -12.47 22.49 -7.17
C ASP A 6 -11.17 22.21 -7.97
N SER A 7 -10.53 21.06 -7.74
CA SER A 7 -9.26 20.65 -8.35
C SER A 7 -9.33 19.22 -8.90
N PRO A 8 -8.43 18.83 -9.83
CA PRO A 8 -8.35 17.45 -10.30
C PRO A 8 -8.24 16.44 -9.15
N VAL A 9 -9.04 15.38 -9.22
CA VAL A 9 -9.07 14.31 -8.23
C VAL A 9 -8.50 13.06 -8.85
N TYR A 10 -7.33 12.64 -8.38
CA TYR A 10 -6.63 11.45 -8.88
C TYR A 10 -7.14 10.15 -8.25
N GLY A 11 -7.75 10.22 -7.07
CA GLY A 11 -8.31 9.08 -6.38
C GLY A 11 -8.77 9.42 -4.97
N PHE A 12 -9.34 8.43 -4.29
CA PHE A 12 -9.83 8.55 -2.92
C PHE A 12 -9.20 7.47 -2.04
N ILE A 13 -8.77 7.85 -0.83
CA ILE A 13 -8.38 6.90 0.21
C ILE A 13 -9.50 6.86 1.24
N PHE A 14 -10.12 5.69 1.40
CA PHE A 14 -11.15 5.48 2.42
C PHE A 14 -10.54 4.82 3.65
N LEU A 15 -10.42 5.57 4.74
CA LEU A 15 -9.93 5.06 6.01
C LEU A 15 -11.11 4.57 6.87
N PHE A 16 -11.01 3.33 7.33
CA PHE A 16 -11.94 2.76 8.30
C PHE A 16 -11.16 1.98 9.35
N ARG A 17 -11.69 1.94 10.58
CA ARG A 17 -11.10 1.10 11.63
C ARG A 17 -11.32 -0.36 11.27
N TRP A 18 -10.23 -1.12 11.21
CA TRP A 18 -10.31 -2.58 11.08
C TRP A 18 -11.03 -3.16 12.30
N ILE A 19 -12.12 -3.88 12.07
CA ILE A 19 -12.92 -4.52 13.12
C ILE A 19 -13.11 -5.97 12.70
N GLU A 20 -12.32 -6.86 13.28
CA GLU A 20 -12.28 -8.29 12.94
C GLU A 20 -13.67 -8.95 13.07
N GLU A 21 -14.41 -8.59 14.12
CA GLU A 21 -15.76 -9.08 14.37
C GLU A 21 -16.76 -8.72 13.25
N ARG A 22 -16.55 -7.61 12.52
CA ARG A 22 -17.38 -7.26 11.36
C ARG A 22 -17.07 -8.13 10.14
N ARG A 23 -15.86 -8.67 10.03
CA ARG A 23 -15.48 -9.61 8.97
C ARG A 23 -16.07 -10.98 9.23
N SER A 24 -16.00 -11.49 10.47
CA SER A 24 -16.56 -12.80 10.83
C SER A 24 -18.08 -12.86 10.73
N ARG A 25 -18.77 -11.73 10.97
CA ARG A 25 -20.23 -11.62 10.81
C ARG A 25 -20.71 -11.38 9.37
N ARG A 26 -19.83 -10.98 8.44
CA ARG A 26 -20.21 -10.97 7.01
C ARG A 26 -20.39 -12.43 6.60
N LYS A 27 -21.62 -12.83 6.27
CA LYS A 27 -21.81 -14.02 5.42
C LYS A 27 -20.89 -13.82 4.22
N VAL A 28 -19.97 -14.77 4.01
CA VAL A 28 -19.19 -14.84 2.78
C VAL A 28 -20.19 -15.18 1.69
N VAL A 29 -20.88 -14.16 1.18
CA VAL A 29 -21.55 -14.25 -0.10
C VAL A 29 -20.40 -14.23 -1.08
N GLU A 30 -20.11 -15.36 -1.70
CA GLU A 30 -19.19 -15.41 -2.83
C GLU A 30 -19.78 -14.56 -3.95
N GLN A 31 -19.50 -13.26 -3.93
CA GLN A 31 -19.69 -12.37 -5.07
C GLN A 31 -18.53 -12.60 -6.04
N THR A 32 -18.42 -13.84 -6.55
CA THR A 32 -17.38 -14.25 -7.48
C THR A 32 -17.30 -13.34 -8.69
N ASP A 33 -18.45 -12.81 -9.12
CA ASP A 33 -18.61 -11.96 -10.30
C ASP A 33 -18.15 -10.51 -10.08
N MET A 34 -17.83 -10.11 -8.84
CA MET A 34 -17.37 -8.75 -8.52
C MET A 34 -15.84 -8.62 -8.46
N PHE A 35 -15.10 -9.72 -8.54
CA PHE A 35 -13.64 -9.72 -8.46
C PHE A 35 -13.01 -10.00 -9.82
N VAL A 36 -11.94 -9.25 -10.14
CA VAL A 36 -11.09 -9.56 -11.30
C VAL A 36 -10.16 -10.72 -10.91
N ARG A 37 -10.26 -11.82 -11.66
CA ARG A 37 -9.45 -13.04 -11.43
C ARG A 37 -8.47 -13.33 -12.57
N ASP A 38 -8.60 -12.62 -13.68
CA ASP A 38 -7.67 -12.70 -14.80
C ASP A 38 -6.32 -12.12 -14.38
N GLU A 39 -5.30 -12.98 -14.33
CA GLU A 39 -3.96 -12.60 -13.88
C GLU A 39 -3.32 -11.57 -14.79
N ASP A 40 -3.56 -11.61 -16.09
CA ASP A 40 -2.99 -10.64 -17.03
C ASP A 40 -3.57 -9.26 -16.76
N VAL A 41 -4.88 -9.17 -16.50
CA VAL A 41 -5.53 -7.90 -16.13
C VAL A 41 -5.00 -7.38 -14.79
N VAL A 42 -4.91 -8.25 -13.77
CA VAL A 42 -4.42 -7.87 -12.43
C VAL A 42 -2.96 -7.43 -12.47
N ASN A 43 -2.13 -8.12 -13.25
CA ASN A 43 -0.70 -7.85 -13.35
C ASN A 43 -0.41 -6.60 -14.20
N ASN A 44 -1.30 -6.24 -15.12
CA ASN A 44 -1.20 -5.03 -15.95
C ASN A 44 -1.54 -3.73 -15.17
N ILE A 45 -2.47 -3.78 -14.21
CA ILE A 45 -2.72 -2.64 -13.31
C ILE A 45 -1.71 -2.60 -12.15
N PHE A 46 -1.53 -1.45 -11.51
CA PHE A 46 -0.78 -1.41 -10.25
C PHE A 46 -1.68 -1.82 -9.08
N PHE A 47 -1.77 -3.11 -8.81
CA PHE A 47 -2.43 -3.67 -7.63
C PHE A 47 -1.39 -4.41 -6.77
N ALA A 48 -1.14 -3.90 -5.56
CA ALA A 48 -0.11 -4.43 -4.67
C ALA A 48 -0.71 -4.97 -3.36
N GLN A 49 -0.29 -6.16 -2.96
CA GLN A 49 -0.62 -6.72 -1.66
C GLN A 49 0.26 -6.09 -0.58
N GLN A 50 -0.31 -5.68 0.56
CA GLN A 50 0.47 -5.13 1.65
C GLN A 50 1.28 -6.22 2.35
N MET A 51 2.57 -6.32 2.01
CA MET A 51 3.50 -7.28 2.63
C MET A 51 4.19 -6.72 3.88
N VAL A 52 4.37 -5.39 3.95
CA VAL A 52 5.03 -4.72 5.07
C VAL A 52 3.98 -4.23 6.09
N PRO A 53 4.04 -4.66 7.36
CA PRO A 53 3.19 -4.12 8.43
C PRO A 53 3.30 -2.59 8.54
N ASN A 54 2.26 -1.91 9.04
CA ASN A 54 2.20 -0.45 9.21
C ASN A 54 2.36 0.42 7.95
N SER A 55 2.58 -0.16 6.76
CA SER A 55 2.81 0.59 5.52
C SER A 55 1.52 0.98 4.76
N CYS A 56 0.34 0.88 5.38
CA CYS A 56 -0.96 1.01 4.70
C CYS A 56 -1.18 2.39 4.06
N ALA A 57 -0.71 3.47 4.69
CA ALA A 57 -0.80 4.82 4.14
C ALA A 57 0.02 4.94 2.84
N THR A 58 1.27 4.46 2.85
CA THR A 58 2.13 4.43 1.66
C THR A 58 1.53 3.55 0.56
N HIS A 59 1.05 2.35 0.90
CA HIS A 59 0.41 1.45 -0.06
C HIS A 59 -0.82 2.11 -0.72
N ALA A 60 -1.68 2.78 0.05
CA ALA A 60 -2.87 3.43 -0.48
C ALA A 60 -2.52 4.59 -1.44
N LEU A 61 -1.55 5.44 -1.06
CA LEU A 61 -1.09 6.54 -1.90
C LEU A 61 -0.46 6.02 -3.21
N ILE A 62 0.45 5.05 -3.12
CA ILE A 62 1.11 4.46 -4.30
C ILE A 62 0.09 3.77 -5.21
N SER A 63 -0.90 3.08 -4.66
CA SER A 63 -1.96 2.44 -5.44
C SER A 63 -2.75 3.44 -6.29
N ILE A 64 -2.96 4.66 -5.80
CA ILE A 64 -3.60 5.73 -6.59
C ILE A 64 -2.61 6.28 -7.62
N LEU A 65 -1.44 6.73 -7.17
CA LEU A 65 -0.49 7.47 -8.00
C LEU A 65 0.00 6.61 -9.18
N LEU A 66 0.31 5.35 -8.96
CA LEU A 66 0.87 4.50 -10.01
C LEU A 66 -0.18 4.02 -11.02
N ASN A 67 -1.48 4.13 -10.71
CA ASN A 67 -2.56 3.90 -11.68
C ASN A 67 -3.01 5.17 -12.42
N CYS A 68 -2.41 6.33 -12.15
CA CYS A 68 -2.65 7.54 -12.91
C CYS A 68 -1.77 7.58 -14.19
N ALA A 69 -2.36 8.00 -15.30
CA ALA A 69 -1.67 8.11 -16.59
C ALA A 69 -0.86 9.41 -16.73
N ASN A 70 -1.41 10.54 -16.28
CA ASN A 70 -0.92 11.88 -16.63
C ASN A 70 -0.47 12.66 -15.39
N ILE A 71 0.43 12.10 -14.58
CA ILE A 71 1.02 12.80 -13.43
C ILE A 71 2.54 12.66 -13.42
N HIS A 72 3.22 13.71 -12.95
CA HIS A 72 4.66 13.67 -12.76
C HIS A 72 5.00 12.98 -11.43
N LEU A 73 5.41 11.71 -11.50
CA LEU A 73 5.66 10.85 -10.33
C LEU A 73 7.00 11.15 -9.63
N GLY A 74 7.95 11.81 -10.31
CA GLY A 74 9.35 11.88 -9.90
C GLY A 74 10.07 10.54 -10.05
N ASP A 75 11.38 10.54 -9.79
CA ASP A 75 12.27 9.44 -10.18
C ASP A 75 11.97 8.13 -9.46
N THR A 76 11.81 8.17 -8.13
CA THR A 76 11.59 6.98 -7.30
C THR A 76 10.32 6.24 -7.71
N LEU A 77 9.19 6.95 -7.82
CA LEU A 77 7.90 6.35 -8.15
C LEU A 77 7.81 5.93 -9.63
N SER A 78 8.46 6.67 -10.53
CA SER A 78 8.57 6.28 -11.95
C SER A 78 9.36 4.98 -12.10
N ARG A 79 10.51 4.88 -11.42
CA ARG A 79 11.35 3.67 -11.40
C ARG A 79 10.59 2.49 -10.79
N LEU A 80 9.89 2.68 -9.68
CA LEU A 80 9.07 1.64 -9.07
C LEU A 80 7.96 1.16 -10.02
N LYS A 81 7.24 2.08 -10.69
CA LYS A 81 6.18 1.74 -11.65
C LYS A 81 6.70 0.91 -12.82
N GLN A 82 7.85 1.30 -13.39
CA GLN A 82 8.48 0.57 -14.48
C GLN A 82 8.99 -0.81 -14.02
N HIS A 83 9.69 -0.85 -12.87
CA HIS A 83 10.25 -2.09 -12.33
C HIS A 83 9.18 -3.14 -12.04
N THR A 84 8.01 -2.72 -11.59
CA THR A 84 6.94 -3.61 -11.14
C THR A 84 5.87 -3.93 -12.19
N HIS A 85 6.06 -3.47 -13.43
CA HIS A 85 5.15 -3.75 -14.52
C HIS A 85 5.05 -5.27 -14.77
N GLY A 86 3.81 -5.80 -14.84
CA GLY A 86 3.56 -7.23 -15.05
C GLY A 86 3.85 -8.14 -13.86
N MET A 87 4.32 -7.61 -12.72
CA MET A 87 4.52 -8.41 -11.51
C MET A 87 3.20 -8.78 -10.83
N SER A 88 3.22 -9.91 -10.12
CA SER A 88 2.14 -10.32 -9.22
C SER A 88 1.91 -9.30 -8.10
N PRO A 89 0.70 -9.23 -7.50
CA PRO A 89 0.41 -8.30 -6.41
C PRO A 89 1.33 -8.45 -5.21
N GLU A 90 1.74 -9.68 -4.88
CA GLU A 90 2.70 -9.96 -3.83
C GLU A 90 4.07 -9.35 -4.13
N ASN A 91 4.61 -9.57 -5.33
CA ASN A 91 5.90 -9.03 -5.74
C ASN A 91 5.89 -7.50 -5.82
N LYS A 92 4.77 -6.89 -6.25
CA LYS A 92 4.55 -5.43 -6.17
C LYS A 92 4.62 -4.94 -4.72
N GLY A 93 4.02 -5.66 -3.79
CA GLY A 93 4.08 -5.38 -2.36
C GLY A 93 5.49 -5.44 -1.78
N TRP A 94 6.25 -6.48 -2.13
CA TRP A 94 7.66 -6.57 -1.72
C TRP A 94 8.53 -5.48 -2.32
N ALA A 95 8.30 -5.10 -3.58
CA ALA A 95 9.02 -3.99 -4.22
C ALA A 95 8.79 -2.65 -3.49
N ILE A 96 7.56 -2.38 -3.02
CA ILE A 96 7.28 -1.20 -2.18
C ILE A 96 8.12 -1.26 -0.90
N GLY A 97 8.09 -2.39 -0.19
CA GLY A 97 8.81 -2.58 1.08
C GLY A 97 10.33 -2.49 0.95
N ASN A 98 10.87 -2.92 -0.19
CA ASN A 98 12.31 -2.95 -0.46
C ASN A 98 12.81 -1.68 -1.17
N THR A 99 12.00 -0.63 -1.29
CA THR A 99 12.41 0.68 -1.81
C THR A 99 12.81 1.61 -0.64
N PRO A 100 14.12 1.84 -0.38
CA PRO A 100 14.57 2.53 0.83
C PRO A 100 14.08 3.97 0.93
N GLU A 101 13.93 4.67 -0.21
CA GLU A 101 13.43 6.04 -0.24
C GLU A 101 12.00 6.15 0.29
N LEU A 102 11.16 5.14 0.00
CA LEU A 102 9.78 5.08 0.50
C LEU A 102 9.74 4.79 2.00
N ALA A 103 10.55 3.85 2.47
CA ALA A 103 10.63 3.52 3.90
C ALA A 103 11.17 4.72 4.70
N CYS A 104 12.20 5.39 4.20
CA CYS A 104 12.77 6.60 4.82
C CYS A 104 11.73 7.72 4.91
N ALA A 105 11.05 8.04 3.80
CA ALA A 105 10.02 9.07 3.79
C ALA A 105 8.86 8.72 4.74
N HIS A 106 8.34 7.48 4.70
CA HIS A 106 7.29 7.02 5.60
C HIS A 106 7.67 7.21 7.07
N ASN A 107 8.85 6.72 7.45
CA ASN A 107 9.32 6.75 8.83
C ASN A 107 9.65 8.17 9.31
N SER A 108 10.01 9.09 8.40
CA SER A 108 10.26 10.50 8.76
C SER A 108 9.01 11.23 9.25
N HIS A 109 7.81 10.74 8.89
CA HIS A 109 6.53 11.27 9.34
C HIS A 109 5.94 10.55 10.56
N ALA A 110 6.61 9.50 11.06
CA ALA A 110 6.16 8.79 12.24
C ALA A 110 6.39 9.60 13.51
N MET A 111 5.42 9.58 14.42
CA MET A 111 5.57 10.23 15.73
C MET A 111 6.66 9.53 16.56
N PRO A 112 7.43 10.24 17.41
CA PRO A 112 8.49 9.62 18.22
C PRO A 112 8.02 8.47 19.14
N GLN A 113 6.73 8.42 19.47
CA GLN A 113 6.12 7.33 20.24
C GLN A 113 6.03 6.02 19.44
N ALA A 114 5.86 6.09 18.12
CA ALA A 114 5.79 4.91 17.25
C ALA A 114 7.13 4.17 17.24
N LYS A 115 8.22 4.91 17.03
CA LYS A 115 9.60 4.40 17.13
C LYS A 115 9.88 3.71 18.47
N ARG A 116 9.53 4.36 19.59
CA ARG A 116 9.73 3.82 20.95
C ARG A 116 8.91 2.57 21.26
N ARG A 117 7.77 2.35 20.59
CA ARG A 117 6.92 1.16 20.78
C ARG A 117 7.54 -0.08 20.14
N LEU A 118 8.23 0.09 19.03
CA LEU A 118 8.93 -1.01 18.34
C LEU A 118 10.16 -1.47 19.12
N ASP A 119 10.96 -0.53 19.64
CA ASP A 119 12.13 -0.83 20.48
C ASP A 119 11.78 -1.66 21.73
N LYS A 120 10.54 -1.56 22.23
CA LYS A 120 10.05 -2.32 23.39
C LYS A 120 9.50 -3.71 23.04
N GLY A 121 9.21 -3.97 21.76
CA GLY A 121 8.61 -5.22 21.28
C GLY A 121 9.61 -6.22 20.68
N SER A 122 10.86 -5.83 20.46
CA SER A 122 11.88 -6.65 19.78
C SER A 122 12.50 -7.71 20.70
N GLY A 123 11.71 -8.72 21.10
CA GLY A 123 12.20 -9.98 21.69
C GLY A 123 12.45 -11.08 20.65
N VAL A 124 12.03 -10.89 19.40
CA VAL A 124 12.26 -11.82 18.30
C VAL A 124 12.69 -11.02 17.07
N SER A 125 13.99 -11.09 16.75
CA SER A 125 14.52 -10.59 15.49
C SER A 125 14.17 -11.59 14.39
N THR A 126 13.12 -11.30 13.61
CA THR A 126 12.97 -11.93 12.30
C THR A 126 13.90 -11.21 11.35
N GLY A 127 15.04 -11.84 11.07
CA GLY A 127 16.16 -11.23 10.37
C GLY A 127 15.82 -10.60 9.01
N ARG A 128 16.60 -9.56 8.69
CA ARG A 128 16.83 -9.00 7.34
C ARG A 128 15.64 -8.34 6.65
N PHE A 129 14.96 -7.39 7.32
CA PHE A 129 14.15 -6.39 6.61
C PHE A 129 14.82 -5.01 6.67
N THR A 130 15.14 -4.44 5.50
CA THR A 130 15.57 -3.05 5.36
C THR A 130 14.39 -2.06 5.27
N GLY A 131 13.15 -2.56 5.40
CA GLY A 131 11.90 -1.85 5.11
C GLY A 131 10.90 -1.81 6.26
N GLU A 132 11.35 -1.76 7.52
CA GLU A 132 10.41 -1.59 8.64
C GLU A 132 9.70 -0.24 8.55
N ALA A 133 8.37 -0.26 8.53
CA ALA A 133 7.53 0.93 8.62
C ALA A 133 7.06 1.12 10.07
N PHE A 134 7.23 2.33 10.60
CA PHE A 134 7.02 2.66 12.01
C PHE A 134 5.67 3.31 12.30
#